data_AF-A0A7J3ELH0-F1
#
_entry.id   AF-A0A7J3ELH0-F1
#
_cell.length_a   1.000
_cell.length_b   1.000
_cell.length_c   1.000
_cell.angle_alpha   90.00
_cell.angle_beta   90.00
_cell.angle_gamma   90.00
#
_symmetry.space_group_name_H-M   'P 1'
#
loop_
_entity.id
_entity.type
_entity.pdbx_description
1 polymer ?
#
loop_
_entity_poly.entity_id
_entity_poly.type
_entity_poly.pdbx_seq_one_letter_code
_entity_poly.pdbx_strand_id
1 'polypeptide(L)'
;MRSLTLVAEIPPRMSEIYMRKLLKIKNYIREEIGINVSLVVVATNEQPKLIVNDEIINLNESFTNIMKAITRGLANDLGDPNFLERAVVGAKKEDK
;
A
#
# COMPACT_ATOMS: atom_id res chain seq x y z
N MET A 1 12.94 -11.81 8.73
CA MET A 1 12.01 -11.46 7.62
C MET A 1 11.67 -9.99 7.76
N ARG A 2 11.68 -9.21 6.66
CA ARG A 2 11.34 -7.79 6.71
C ARG A 2 9.83 -7.62 6.87
N SER A 3 9.41 -6.68 7.71
CA SER A 3 8.00 -6.36 7.96
C SER A 3 7.72 -4.90 7.59
N LEU A 4 6.62 -4.66 6.91
CA LEU A 4 6.11 -3.33 6.60
C LEU A 4 4.87 -3.04 7.46
N THR A 5 4.85 -1.89 8.10
CA THR A 5 3.65 -1.41 8.80
C THR A 5 2.93 -0.40 7.90
N LEU A 6 1.66 -0.68 7.63
CA LEU A 6 0.74 0.22 6.96
C LEU A 6 -0.23 0.77 7.99
N VAL A 7 -0.27 2.09 8.14
CA VAL A 7 -1.28 2.76 8.98
C VAL A 7 -2.28 3.44 8.07
N ALA A 8 -3.52 2.96 8.07
CA ALA A 8 -4.60 3.54 7.27
C ALA A 8 -5.51 4.37 8.17
N GLU A 9 -5.70 5.63 7.80
CA GLU A 9 -6.73 6.48 8.37
C GLU A 9 -7.90 6.53 7.39
N ILE A 10 -9.07 6.03 7.80
CA ILE A 10 -10.26 5.95 6.94
C ILE A 10 -11.52 6.52 7.61
N PRO A 11 -12.40 7.19 6.85
CA PRO A 11 -13.72 7.59 7.32
C PRO A 11 -14.61 6.39 7.69
N PRO A 12 -15.27 6.39 8.86
CA PRO A 12 -16.15 5.29 9.28
C PRO A 12 -17.22 4.94 8.24
N ARG A 13 -17.79 5.97 7.59
CA ARG A 13 -18.89 5.83 6.62
C ARG A 13 -18.48 5.17 5.30
N MET A 14 -17.19 5.17 4.97
CA MET A 14 -16.66 4.59 3.73
C MET A 14 -15.75 3.39 4.02
N SER A 15 -15.80 2.86 5.24
CA SER A 15 -14.86 1.86 5.74
C SER A 15 -14.80 0.61 4.87
N GLU A 16 -15.93 0.09 4.35
CA GLU A 16 -15.93 -1.13 3.54
C GLU A 16 -15.12 -1.01 2.24
N ILE A 17 -15.29 0.10 1.49
CA ILE A 17 -14.61 0.33 0.21
C ILE A 17 -13.10 0.38 0.44
N TYR A 18 -12.67 1.16 1.43
CA TYR A 18 -11.25 1.30 1.74
C TYR A 18 -10.66 0.04 2.37
N MET A 19 -11.42 -0.70 3.18
CA MET A 19 -10.97 -1.98 3.74
C MET A 19 -10.68 -3.02 2.65
N ARG A 20 -11.56 -3.14 1.64
CA ARG A 20 -11.30 -4.02 0.49
C ARG A 20 -10.01 -3.63 -0.23
N LYS A 21 -9.80 -2.33 -0.43
CA LYS A 21 -8.60 -1.79 -1.08
C LYS A 21 -7.33 -2.04 -0.25
N LEU A 22 -7.39 -1.83 1.06
CA LEU A 22 -6.27 -2.08 1.98
C LEU A 22 -5.91 -3.57 2.06
N LEU A 23 -6.90 -4.46 2.04
CA LEU A 23 -6.69 -5.90 1.98
C LEU A 23 -6.00 -6.30 0.67
N LYS A 24 -6.41 -5.71 -0.46
CA LYS A 24 -5.77 -5.91 -1.76
C LYS A 24 -4.30 -5.49 -1.74
N ILE A 25 -4.01 -4.29 -1.20
CA ILE A 25 -2.63 -3.80 -1.03
C ILE A 25 -1.81 -4.74 -0.16
N LYS A 26 -2.35 -5.13 1.01
CA LYS A 26 -1.70 -6.04 1.96
C LYS A 26 -1.34 -7.38 1.29
N ASN A 27 -2.31 -7.99 0.61
CA ASN A 27 -2.11 -9.29 -0.03
C ASN A 27 -1.10 -9.20 -1.17
N TYR A 28 -1.18 -8.16 -2.01
CA TYR A 28 -0.24 -7.95 -3.09
C TYR A 28 1.21 -7.82 -2.59
N ILE A 29 1.45 -7.01 -1.56
CA ILE A 29 2.79 -6.86 -0.96
C ILE A 29 3.28 -8.20 -0.37
N ARG A 30 2.39 -8.97 0.25
CA ARG A 30 2.77 -10.27 0.81
C ARG A 30 3.09 -11.30 -0.27
N GLU A 31 2.26 -11.40 -1.30
CA GLU A 31 2.27 -12.49 -2.28
C GLU A 31 3.25 -12.21 -3.42
N GLU A 32 3.24 -11.00 -3.98
CA GLU A 32 4.08 -10.63 -5.12
C GLU A 32 5.45 -10.11 -4.68
N ILE A 33 5.50 -9.40 -3.56
CA ILE A 33 6.72 -8.75 -3.08
C ILE A 33 7.43 -9.58 -1.99
N GLY A 34 6.72 -10.49 -1.31
CA GLY A 34 7.30 -11.36 -0.28
C GLY A 34 7.60 -10.63 1.03
N ILE A 35 6.97 -9.47 1.28
CA ILE A 35 7.16 -8.69 2.51
C ILE A 35 5.97 -8.92 3.43
N ASN A 36 6.21 -9.22 4.70
CA ASN A 36 5.13 -9.36 5.66
C ASN A 36 4.54 -7.99 6.00
N VAL A 37 3.21 -7.88 6.02
CA VAL A 37 2.53 -6.59 6.21
C VAL A 37 1.63 -6.59 7.44
N SER A 38 1.92 -5.67 8.35
CA SER A 38 1.05 -5.31 9.48
C SER A 38 0.16 -4.15 9.05
N LEU A 39 -1.16 -4.33 9.08
CA LEU A 39 -2.13 -3.29 8.75
C LEU A 39 -2.82 -2.80 10.02
N VAL A 40 -2.65 -1.52 10.33
CA VAL A 40 -3.35 -0.82 11.41
C VAL A 40 -4.37 0.11 10.76
N VAL A 41 -5.62 0.05 11.23
CA VAL A 41 -6.70 0.89 10.71
C VAL A 41 -7.22 1.78 11.82
N VAL A 42 -7.23 3.08 11.57
CA VAL A 42 -7.68 4.11 12.50
C VAL A 42 -8.84 4.87 11.86
N ALA A 43 -9.86 5.16 12.65
CA ALA A 43 -10.97 5.99 12.21
C ALA A 43 -10.55 7.47 12.18
N THR A 44 -10.84 8.16 11.08
CA THR A 44 -10.64 9.61 10.94
C THR A 44 -11.88 10.27 10.35
N ASN A 45 -12.07 11.57 10.57
CA ASN A 45 -13.07 12.36 9.83
C ASN A 45 -12.46 13.09 8.62
N GLU A 46 -11.15 12.95 8.41
CA GLU A 46 -10.41 13.57 7.31
C GLU A 46 -10.48 12.73 6.01
N GLN A 47 -9.73 13.16 5.00
CA GLN A 47 -9.55 12.38 3.78
C GLN A 47 -8.83 11.06 4.08
N PRO A 48 -9.23 9.96 3.39
CA PRO A 48 -8.63 8.65 3.60
C PRO A 48 -7.19 8.62 3.11
N LYS A 49 -6.27 8.20 3.98
CA LYS A 49 -4.83 8.21 3.71
C LYS A 49 -4.18 6.94 4.26
N LEU A 50 -3.08 6.56 3.63
CA LEU A 50 -2.23 5.44 3.99
C LEU A 50 -0.86 6.00 4.33
N ILE A 51 -0.38 5.72 5.52
CA ILE A 51 0.92 6.13 6.02
C ILE A 51 1.82 4.91 5.99
N VAL A 52 2.94 5.02 5.30
CA VAL A 52 3.90 3.95 5.10
C VAL A 52 5.29 4.54 5.29
N ASN A 53 6.01 4.08 6.32
CA ASN A 53 7.24 4.72 6.77
C ASN A 53 7.00 6.22 7.01
N ASP A 54 7.65 7.10 6.23
CA ASP A 54 7.51 8.56 6.30
C ASP A 54 6.66 9.16 5.15
N GLU A 55 6.07 8.32 4.30
CA GLU A 55 5.22 8.76 3.19
C GLU A 55 3.73 8.72 3.55
N ILE A 56 3.03 9.81 3.20
CA ILE A 56 1.56 9.91 3.28
C ILE A 56 1.00 9.76 1.87
N ILE A 57 0.20 8.72 1.67
CA ILE A 57 -0.37 8.34 0.37
C ILE A 57 -1.88 8.52 0.41
N ASN A 58 -2.46 9.18 -0.59
CA ASN A 58 -3.91 9.35 -0.67
C ASN A 58 -4.58 8.04 -1.10
N LEU A 59 -5.48 7.50 -0.28
CA LEU A 59 -6.18 6.25 -0.58
C LEU A 59 -7.21 6.36 -1.72
N ASN A 60 -7.48 7.57 -2.22
CA ASN A 60 -8.30 7.78 -3.42
C ASN A 60 -7.52 7.60 -4.73
N GLU A 61 -6.19 7.54 -4.69
CA GLU A 61 -5.38 7.29 -5.88
C GLU A 61 -5.57 5.88 -6.45
N SER A 62 -5.17 5.65 -7.71
CA SER A 62 -5.23 4.30 -8.30
C SER A 62 -4.35 3.32 -7.54
N PHE A 63 -4.66 2.02 -7.65
CA PHE A 63 -3.86 0.98 -7.00
C PHE A 63 -2.41 1.05 -7.47
N THR A 64 -2.18 1.23 -8.78
CA THR A 64 -0.84 1.41 -9.35
C THR A 64 -0.07 2.56 -8.70
N ASN A 65 -0.70 3.72 -8.47
CA ASN A 65 -0.01 4.87 -7.89
C ASN A 65 0.33 4.65 -6.42
N ILE A 66 -0.60 4.07 -5.65
CA ILE A 66 -0.36 3.70 -4.26
C ILE A 66 0.82 2.71 -4.17
N MET A 67 0.83 1.68 -5.02
CA MET A 67 1.92 0.70 -5.05
C MET A 67 3.26 1.34 -5.46
N LYS A 68 3.26 2.29 -6.40
CA LYS A 68 4.48 3.04 -6.76
C LYS A 68 5.05 3.84 -5.59
N ALA A 69 4.19 4.49 -4.80
CA ALA A 69 4.64 5.23 -3.62
C ALA A 69 5.25 4.27 -2.57
N ILE A 70 4.50 3.22 -2.19
CA ILE A 70 4.99 2.19 -1.25
C ILE A 70 6.33 1.60 -1.70
N THR A 71 6.45 1.26 -2.98
CA THR A 71 7.63 0.59 -3.51
C THR A 71 8.82 1.53 -3.70
N ARG A 72 8.61 2.83 -3.89
CA ARG A 72 9.70 3.83 -3.86
C ARG A 72 10.32 3.94 -2.48
N GLY A 73 9.49 4.02 -1.44
CA GLY A 73 9.96 4.00 -0.05
C GLY A 73 10.77 2.73 0.24
N LEU A 74 10.30 1.58 -0.24
CA LEU A 74 10.97 0.29 -0.05
C LEU A 74 12.21 0.07 -0.92
N ALA A 75 12.25 0.59 -2.15
CA ALA A 75 13.37 0.38 -3.08
C ALA A 75 14.68 0.97 -2.54
N ASN A 76 14.58 2.12 -1.88
CA ASN A 76 15.71 2.74 -1.19
C ASN A 76 16.27 1.84 -0.07
N ASP A 77 15.40 1.07 0.60
CA ASP A 77 15.78 0.14 1.68
C ASP A 77 16.20 -1.26 1.18
N LEU A 78 15.79 -1.65 -0.03
CA LEU A 78 15.98 -2.99 -0.56
C LEU A 78 17.24 -3.15 -1.40
N GLY A 79 17.76 -2.09 -2.00
CA GLY A 79 18.95 -2.17 -2.87
C GLY A 79 18.76 -3.10 -4.08
N ASP A 80 17.52 -3.45 -4.41
CA ASP A 80 17.16 -4.31 -5.55
C ASP A 80 16.65 -3.42 -6.71
N PRO A 81 17.46 -3.23 -7.76
CA PRO A 81 17.11 -2.36 -8.89
C PRO A 81 15.91 -2.87 -9.71
N ASN A 82 15.59 -4.17 -9.65
CA ASN A 82 14.46 -4.77 -10.39
C ASN A 82 13.18 -4.86 -9.55
N PHE A 83 13.21 -4.37 -8.31
CA PHE A 83 12.09 -4.39 -7.38
C PHE A 83 10.91 -3.53 -7.86
N LEU A 84 11.21 -2.30 -8.28
CA LEU A 84 10.21 -1.33 -8.74
C LEU A 84 9.46 -1.86 -9.97
N GLU A 85 10.16 -2.47 -10.91
CA GLU A 85 9.54 -2.94 -12.14
C GLU A 85 8.59 -4.11 -11.87
N ARG A 86 9.00 -5.10 -11.06
CA ARG A 86 8.13 -6.22 -10.66
C ARG A 86 6.90 -5.74 -9.91
N ALA A 87 7.08 -4.86 -8.94
CA ALA A 87 5.98 -4.38 -8.11
C ALA A 87 5.00 -3.47 -8.87
N VAL A 88 5.46 -2.74 -9.90
CA VAL A 88 4.60 -1.86 -10.71
C VAL A 88 3.92 -2.63 -11.86
N VAL A 89 4.58 -3.62 -12.45
CA VAL A 89 4.00 -4.43 -13.54
C VAL A 89 2.86 -5.31 -13.03
N GLY A 90 2.99 -5.92 -11.85
CA GLY A 90 1.87 -6.65 -11.24
C GLY A 90 0.71 -5.72 -10.85
N ALA A 91 1.01 -4.51 -10.36
CA ALA A 91 -0.02 -3.56 -9.94
C ALA A 91 -0.88 -3.04 -11.10
N LYS A 92 -0.30 -2.88 -12.30
CA LYS A 92 -1.06 -2.51 -13.51
C LYS A 92 -2.09 -3.56 -13.96
N LYS A 93 -1.88 -4.84 -13.64
CA LYS A 93 -2.85 -5.91 -13.95
C LYS A 93 -4.08 -5.85 -13.06
N GLU A 94 -3.92 -5.30 -11.86
CA GLU A 94 -4.94 -5.21 -10.81
C GLU A 94 -5.87 -3.98 -10.93
N ASP A 95 -5.53 -3.02 -11.79
CA ASP A 95 -6.38 -1.86 -12.13
C ASP A 95 -7.35 -2.17 -13.31
N LYS A 96 -7.21 -3.32 -13.98
CA LYS A 96 -8.13 -3.81 -15.03
C LYS A 96 -9.26 -4.64 -14.43
#